data_AF-A0A3S9HFK6-F1
#
_entry.id   AF-A0A3S9HFK6-F1
#
_cell.length_a   1.000
_cell.length_b   1.000
_cell.length_c   1.000
_cell.angle_alpha   90.00
_cell.angle_beta   90.00
_cell.angle_gamma   90.00
#
_symmetry.space_group_name_H-M   'P 1'
#
loop_
_entity.id
_entity.type
_entity.pdbx_description
1 polymer ?
#
loop_
_entity_poly.entity_id
_entity_poly.type
_entity_poly.pdbx_seq_one_letter_code
_entity_poly.pdbx_strand_id
1 'polypeptide(L)'
;MNRSFLPHASILLSALLCSCGFMTPAQQYEGERKNSSEIALIQTYLGSPFGDEYHATISAYSSKPETGTPIVKRFGLPGFTDYPREIQLNPGSYSLEVYCFKSLTKATYRPPLDLSVKAGYAYTVKCDASAGKASVFVSQEARVL
;
A
#
# COMPACT_ATOMS: atom_id res chain seq x y z
N MET A 1 30.89 60.44 -12.49
CA MET A 1 29.88 59.72 -13.31
C MET A 1 30.46 58.35 -13.65
N ASN A 2 30.07 57.31 -12.89
CA ASN A 2 30.45 55.93 -13.17
C ASN A 2 29.20 55.12 -13.53
N ARG A 3 29.25 54.43 -14.67
CA ARG A 3 28.26 53.44 -15.12
C ARG A 3 28.44 52.14 -14.34
N SER A 4 27.35 51.51 -13.92
CA SER A 4 27.28 50.05 -13.72
C SER A 4 25.84 49.53 -13.85
N PHE A 5 25.63 48.74 -14.91
CA PHE A 5 24.74 47.59 -15.10
C PHE A 5 23.59 47.32 -14.11
N LEU A 6 22.35 47.36 -14.63
CA LEU A 6 21.22 46.50 -14.22
C LEU A 6 21.48 45.05 -14.71
N PRO A 7 20.66 44.03 -14.40
CA PRO A 7 19.54 43.88 -13.45
C PRO A 7 19.67 42.61 -12.54
N HIS A 8 18.60 42.24 -11.83
CA HIS A 8 18.28 40.91 -11.23
C HIS A 8 18.48 40.74 -9.71
N ALA A 9 17.38 40.91 -8.98
CA ALA A 9 17.12 40.13 -7.76
C ALA A 9 15.61 39.86 -7.63
N SER A 10 15.03 39.22 -8.65
CA SER A 10 13.73 38.54 -8.51
C SER A 10 14.03 37.06 -8.34
N ILE A 11 14.34 36.64 -7.10
CA ILE A 11 14.62 35.24 -6.78
C ILE A 11 13.67 34.79 -5.67
N LEU A 12 12.61 34.11 -6.13
CA LEU A 12 11.99 32.92 -5.54
C LEU A 12 11.40 33.04 -4.14
N LEU A 13 10.23 33.67 -4.06
CA LEU A 13 9.21 33.39 -3.03
C LEU A 13 8.40 32.14 -3.43
N SER A 14 9.08 31.01 -3.66
CA SER A 14 8.43 29.73 -4.05
C SER A 14 8.64 28.60 -3.03
N ALA A 15 9.18 28.91 -1.85
CA ALA A 15 9.49 27.91 -0.81
C ALA A 15 8.37 27.69 0.23
N LEU A 16 7.11 28.07 -0.06
CA LEU A 16 6.02 28.03 0.91
C LEU A 16 4.79 27.21 0.51
N LEU A 17 4.85 26.43 -0.57
CA LEU A 17 3.70 25.61 -0.99
C LEU A 17 4.15 24.18 -1.34
N CYS A 18 3.38 23.22 -0.82
CA CYS A 18 3.47 21.76 -1.01
C CYS A 18 4.46 20.98 -0.13
N SER A 19 4.31 21.09 1.20
CA SER A 19 4.52 19.94 2.09
C SER A 19 3.18 19.33 2.55
N CYS A 20 2.22 19.20 1.62
CA CYS A 20 1.20 18.18 1.77
C CYS A 20 1.88 16.88 1.38
N GLY A 21 2.41 16.15 2.37
CA GLY A 21 2.93 14.79 2.20
C GLY A 21 1.79 13.89 1.73
N PHE A 22 1.52 13.92 0.44
CA PHE A 22 0.65 12.94 -0.19
C PHE A 22 1.32 11.59 -0.02
N MET A 23 0.68 10.74 0.76
CA MET A 23 1.01 9.33 0.88
C MET A 23 0.80 8.73 -0.51
N THR A 24 1.85 8.70 -1.33
CA THR A 24 1.86 8.00 -2.61
C THR A 24 2.46 6.62 -2.36
N PRO A 25 1.65 5.55 -2.42
CA PRO A 25 2.12 4.18 -2.34
C PRO A 25 3.19 3.95 -3.40
N ALA A 26 4.40 3.63 -2.96
CA ALA A 26 5.46 3.24 -3.85
C ALA A 26 4.98 2.00 -4.63
N GLN A 27 5.02 2.07 -5.96
CA GLN A 27 4.87 0.90 -6.84
C GLN A 27 6.13 0.03 -6.67
N GLN A 28 6.25 -0.64 -5.52
CA GLN A 28 7.33 -1.59 -5.27
C GLN A 28 6.94 -2.93 -5.87
N TYR A 29 7.49 -3.17 -7.06
CA TYR A 29 7.51 -4.46 -7.71
C TYR A 29 8.41 -5.43 -6.92
N GLU A 30 7.89 -6.61 -6.56
CA GLU A 30 8.69 -7.71 -6.03
C GLU A 30 8.18 -9.04 -6.64
N GLY A 31 8.96 -9.61 -7.57
CA GLY A 31 8.65 -10.86 -8.26
C GLY A 31 9.46 -11.04 -9.55
N GLU A 32 9.40 -12.19 -10.21
CA GLU A 32 9.76 -12.30 -11.63
C GLU A 32 8.62 -11.76 -12.48
N ARG A 33 8.93 -11.15 -13.63
CA ARG A 33 7.94 -10.45 -14.46
C ARG A 33 7.16 -11.50 -15.24
N LYS A 34 6.13 -12.05 -14.60
CA LYS A 34 5.28 -13.12 -15.13
C LYS A 34 4.00 -12.55 -15.72
N ASN A 35 3.35 -13.32 -16.60
CA ASN A 35 2.08 -12.91 -17.17
C ASN A 35 1.02 -12.83 -16.05
N SER A 36 0.06 -11.92 -16.14
CA SER A 36 -0.99 -11.77 -15.13
C SER A 36 -1.87 -13.01 -14.97
N SER A 37 -1.88 -13.92 -15.96
CA SER A 37 -2.48 -15.26 -15.85
C SER A 37 -1.70 -16.25 -14.99
N GLU A 38 -0.45 -15.95 -14.61
CA GLU A 38 0.44 -16.84 -13.86
C GLU A 38 0.60 -16.41 -12.39
N ILE A 39 0.15 -15.20 -12.07
CA ILE A 39 0.25 -14.59 -10.74
C ILE A 39 -1.11 -14.24 -10.19
N ALA A 40 -1.19 -14.16 -8.87
CA ALA A 40 -2.27 -13.52 -8.16
C ALA A 40 -1.88 -12.07 -7.84
N LEU A 41 -2.89 -11.22 -7.78
CA LEU A 41 -2.73 -9.83 -7.38
C LEU A 41 -3.47 -9.57 -6.07
N ILE A 42 -2.82 -8.93 -5.11
CA ILE A 42 -3.51 -8.41 -3.93
C ILE A 42 -3.41 -6.90 -3.96
N GLN A 43 -4.57 -6.24 -3.98
CA GLN A 43 -4.72 -4.80 -3.96
C GLN A 43 -5.23 -4.35 -2.61
N THR A 44 -4.78 -3.20 -2.17
CA THR A 44 -5.23 -2.60 -0.92
C THR A 44 -6.20 -1.46 -1.22
N TYR A 45 -7.32 -1.44 -0.49
CA TYR A 45 -8.29 -0.37 -0.62
C TYR A 45 -7.83 0.84 0.20
N LEU A 46 -7.69 1.95 -0.51
CA LEU A 46 -7.48 3.25 0.10
C LEU A 46 -8.78 4.02 -0.02
N GLY A 47 -9.42 4.27 1.12
CA GLY A 47 -10.58 5.16 1.20
C GLY A 47 -10.26 6.56 0.70
N SER A 48 -11.29 7.39 0.56
CA SER A 48 -11.07 8.79 0.21
C SER A 48 -10.23 9.50 1.29
N PRO A 49 -9.26 10.36 0.93
CA PRO A 49 -8.45 11.11 1.90
C PRO A 49 -9.28 11.97 2.88
N PHE A 50 -10.49 12.34 2.48
CA PHE A 50 -11.45 13.11 3.29
C PHE A 50 -12.69 12.28 3.68
N GLY A 51 -12.67 10.98 3.38
CA GLY A 51 -13.76 10.07 3.68
C GLY A 51 -13.71 9.55 5.11
N ASP A 52 -14.83 8.98 5.55
CA ASP A 52 -14.90 8.32 6.84
C ASP A 52 -14.45 6.85 6.82
N GLU A 53 -14.00 6.39 5.66
CA GLU A 53 -13.61 5.01 5.38
C GLU A 53 -12.25 4.68 5.99
N TYR A 54 -12.08 3.43 6.40
CA TYR A 54 -10.76 2.93 6.77
C TYR A 54 -9.95 2.59 5.50
N HIS A 55 -8.67 2.97 5.54
CA HIS A 55 -7.66 2.47 4.61
C HIS A 55 -7.15 1.11 5.09
N ALA A 56 -6.95 0.21 4.14
CA ALA A 56 -6.19 -1.01 4.32
C ALA A 56 -4.82 -0.82 3.66
N THR A 57 -3.77 -1.32 4.30
CA THR A 57 -2.47 -1.48 3.66
C THR A 57 -1.76 -2.72 4.16
N ILE A 58 -0.80 -3.25 3.40
CA ILE A 58 -0.06 -4.47 3.75
C ILE A 58 1.35 -4.08 4.16
N SER A 59 1.73 -4.39 5.40
CA SER A 59 3.07 -4.13 5.94
C SER A 59 4.01 -5.32 5.85
N ALA A 60 3.47 -6.52 5.68
CA ALA A 60 4.27 -7.72 5.44
C ALA A 60 3.41 -8.85 4.88
N TYR A 61 4.06 -9.84 4.29
CA TYR A 61 3.48 -11.16 4.08
C TYR A 61 4.47 -12.27 4.43
N SER A 62 3.95 -13.45 4.76
CA SER A 62 4.70 -14.69 4.78
C SER A 62 3.99 -15.77 3.96
N SER A 63 4.73 -16.55 3.17
CA SER A 63 4.17 -17.73 2.53
C SER A 63 3.95 -18.85 3.56
N LYS A 64 2.93 -19.68 3.33
CA LYS A 64 2.64 -20.89 4.11
C LYS A 64 2.82 -22.12 3.23
N PRO A 65 4.06 -22.48 2.88
CA PRO A 65 4.31 -23.68 2.08
C PRO A 65 3.97 -24.93 2.90
N GLU A 66 3.50 -26.00 2.25
CA GLU A 66 3.31 -27.30 2.90
C GLU A 66 4.64 -27.91 3.35
N THR A 67 5.72 -27.61 2.62
CA THR A 67 7.09 -28.06 2.92
C THR A 67 8.11 -26.96 2.63
N GLY A 68 9.14 -26.84 3.48
CA GLY A 68 10.24 -25.87 3.29
C GLY A 68 10.08 -24.58 4.10
N THR A 69 11.01 -23.65 3.90
CA THR A 69 11.07 -22.40 4.66
C THR A 69 10.08 -21.36 4.11
N PRO A 70 9.24 -20.75 4.96
CA PRO A 70 8.42 -19.60 4.60
C PRO A 70 9.24 -18.45 4.02
N ILE A 71 8.77 -17.89 2.90
CA ILE A 71 9.28 -16.62 2.39
C ILE A 71 8.60 -15.52 3.19
N VAL A 72 9.37 -14.62 3.79
CA VAL A 72 8.85 -13.48 4.54
C VAL A 72 9.30 -12.19 3.85
N LYS A 73 8.34 -11.32 3.54
CA LYS A 73 8.60 -9.99 2.99
C LYS A 73 7.95 -8.95 3.89
N ARG A 74 8.67 -7.86 4.14
CA ARG A 74 8.18 -6.71 4.92
C ARG A 74 8.26 -5.46 4.07
N PHE A 75 7.31 -4.56 4.26
CA PHE A 75 7.12 -3.33 3.51
C PHE A 75 7.03 -2.13 4.45
N GLY A 76 7.45 -0.97 3.94
CA GLY A 76 7.49 0.27 4.68
C GLY A 76 8.51 0.27 5.83
N LEU A 77 8.78 1.47 6.34
CA LEU A 77 9.42 1.68 7.63
C LEU A 77 8.34 2.10 8.63
N PRO A 78 8.42 1.69 9.90
CA PRO A 78 7.50 2.17 10.93
C PRO A 78 7.49 3.72 10.93
N GLY A 79 6.33 4.32 10.61
CA GLY A 79 6.16 5.78 10.55
C GLY A 79 6.32 6.42 9.15
N PHE A 80 6.57 5.64 8.09
CA PHE A 80 6.66 6.12 6.70
C PHE A 80 5.57 5.54 5.78
N THR A 81 5.38 6.19 4.63
CA THR A 81 4.20 6.08 3.74
C THR A 81 4.36 5.11 2.56
N ASP A 82 5.46 4.34 2.51
CA ASP A 82 5.83 3.48 1.38
C ASP A 82 5.24 2.07 1.47
N TYR A 83 3.95 1.96 1.78
CA TYR A 83 3.27 0.68 1.69
C TYR A 83 2.78 0.44 0.27
N PRO A 84 2.84 -0.80 -0.26
CA PRO A 84 2.38 -1.09 -1.61
C PRO A 84 0.85 -0.97 -1.72
N ARG A 85 0.38 -0.34 -2.81
CA ARG A 85 -1.03 -0.43 -3.24
C ARG A 85 -1.40 -1.81 -3.73
N GLU A 86 -0.41 -2.53 -4.24
CA GLU A 86 -0.58 -3.77 -4.96
C GLU A 86 0.64 -4.64 -4.76
N ILE A 87 0.44 -5.92 -4.47
CA ILE A 87 1.49 -6.94 -4.42
C ILE A 87 1.13 -8.08 -5.38
N GLN A 88 2.14 -8.61 -6.07
CA GLN A 88 2.02 -9.75 -6.97
C GLN A 88 2.59 -10.97 -6.27
N LEU A 89 1.83 -12.06 -6.23
CA LEU A 89 2.22 -13.29 -5.57
C LEU A 89 2.04 -14.48 -6.50
N ASN A 90 2.88 -15.50 -6.34
CA ASN A 90 2.59 -16.80 -6.93
C ASN A 90 1.33 -17.39 -6.26
N PRO A 91 0.61 -18.30 -6.93
CA PRO A 91 -0.49 -19.01 -6.30
C PRO A 91 -0.03 -19.77 -5.05
N GLY A 92 -0.84 -19.73 -3.99
CA GLY A 92 -0.49 -20.37 -2.72
C GLY A 92 -1.19 -19.73 -1.54
N SER A 93 -0.82 -20.17 -0.34
CA SER A 93 -1.36 -19.68 0.93
C SER A 93 -0.38 -18.72 1.59
N TYR A 94 -0.90 -17.62 2.13
CA TYR A 94 -0.11 -16.55 2.72
C TYR A 94 -0.73 -16.05 4.02
N SER A 95 0.11 -15.62 4.96
CA SER A 95 -0.28 -14.74 6.07
C SER A 95 0.08 -13.31 5.70
N LEU A 96 -0.86 -12.38 5.87
CA LEU A 96 -0.70 -10.97 5.55
C LEU A 96 -0.79 -10.15 6.85
N GLU A 97 0.19 -9.29 7.08
CA GLU A 97 0.12 -8.26 8.12
C GLU A 97 -0.58 -7.03 7.53
N VAL A 98 -1.85 -6.87 7.87
CA VAL A 98 -2.68 -5.76 7.39
C VAL A 98 -2.70 -4.64 8.42
N TYR A 99 -2.46 -3.41 7.98
CA TYR A 99 -2.73 -2.19 8.74
C TYR A 99 -4.05 -1.58 8.29
N CYS A 100 -4.99 -1.52 9.22
CA CYS A 100 -6.27 -0.86 9.09
C CYS A 100 -6.20 0.49 9.82
N PHE A 101 -6.23 1.60 9.09
CA PHE A 101 -6.09 2.94 9.65
C PHE A 101 -7.02 3.91 8.95
N LYS A 102 -7.51 4.93 9.67
CA LYS A 102 -8.38 5.97 9.12
C LYS A 102 -7.67 7.31 8.98
N SER A 103 -6.84 7.66 9.96
CA SER A 103 -5.95 8.82 9.93
C SER A 103 -4.80 8.59 10.90
N LEU A 104 -3.77 9.45 10.82
CA LEU A 104 -2.63 9.43 11.76
C LEU A 104 -3.04 9.66 13.23
N THR A 105 -4.23 10.25 13.46
CA THR A 105 -4.73 10.60 14.79
C THR A 105 -5.77 9.62 15.33
N LYS A 106 -6.19 8.64 14.53
CA LYS A 106 -7.16 7.61 14.92
C LYS A 106 -6.46 6.30 15.24
N ALA A 107 -7.15 5.45 16.00
CA ALA A 107 -6.67 4.12 16.32
C ALA A 107 -6.36 3.34 15.03
N THR A 108 -5.16 2.75 14.99
CA THR A 108 -4.72 1.83 13.94
C THR A 108 -4.87 0.42 14.44
N TYR A 109 -5.41 -0.46 13.61
CA TYR A 109 -5.62 -1.86 13.93
C TYR A 109 -4.74 -2.75 13.04
N ARG A 110 -4.39 -3.92 13.57
CA ARG A 110 -3.52 -4.91 12.92
C ARG A 110 -4.20 -6.27 12.85
N PRO A 111 -5.35 -6.40 12.17
CA PRO A 111 -6.05 -7.67 12.09
C PRO A 111 -5.20 -8.71 11.34
N PRO A 112 -5.16 -9.97 11.80
CA PRO A 112 -4.54 -11.04 11.03
C PRO A 112 -5.37 -11.34 9.78
N LEU A 113 -4.70 -11.62 8.66
CA LEU A 113 -5.36 -12.07 7.44
C LEU A 113 -4.58 -13.24 6.83
N ASP A 114 -5.22 -14.40 6.78
CA ASP A 114 -4.75 -15.53 6.01
C ASP A 114 -5.50 -15.59 4.68
N LEU A 115 -4.77 -15.71 3.58
CA LEU A 115 -5.35 -15.70 2.24
C LEU A 115 -4.69 -16.75 1.33
N SER A 116 -5.52 -17.56 0.68
CA SER A 116 -5.09 -18.45 -0.39
C SER A 116 -5.44 -17.81 -1.73
N VAL A 117 -4.40 -17.56 -2.54
CA VAL A 117 -4.52 -16.84 -3.80
C VAL A 117 -4.31 -17.75 -5.01
N LYS A 118 -5.02 -17.48 -6.10
CA LYS A 118 -4.95 -18.22 -7.36
C LYS A 118 -4.46 -17.32 -8.50
N ALA A 119 -3.73 -17.91 -9.45
CA ALA A 119 -3.28 -17.19 -10.63
C ALA A 119 -4.45 -16.67 -11.46
N GLY A 120 -4.28 -15.50 -12.08
CA GLY A 120 -5.33 -14.87 -12.89
C GLY A 120 -6.43 -14.19 -12.07
N TYR A 121 -6.28 -14.06 -10.75
CA TYR A 121 -7.24 -13.36 -9.89
C TYR A 121 -6.62 -12.12 -9.24
N ALA A 122 -7.45 -11.11 -9.04
CA ALA A 122 -7.18 -9.98 -8.19
C ALA A 122 -8.01 -10.09 -6.90
N TYR A 123 -7.39 -9.76 -5.78
CA TYR A 123 -7.96 -9.79 -4.44
C TYR A 123 -7.87 -8.39 -3.85
N THR A 124 -9.00 -7.73 -3.60
CA THR A 124 -9.00 -6.41 -2.97
C THR A 124 -9.23 -6.56 -1.48
N VAL A 125 -8.26 -6.14 -0.69
CA VAL A 125 -8.31 -6.11 0.78
C VAL A 125 -8.91 -4.77 1.21
N LYS A 126 -10.05 -4.86 1.88
CA LYS A 126 -10.73 -3.74 2.55
C LYS A 126 -10.72 -3.98 4.04
N CYS A 127 -10.69 -2.89 4.80
CA CYS A 127 -10.85 -2.97 6.24
C CYS A 127 -11.97 -2.04 6.68
N ASP A 128 -12.62 -2.42 7.76
CA ASP A 128 -13.53 -1.57 8.51
C ASP A 128 -13.26 -1.76 10.00
N ALA A 129 -13.60 -0.78 10.83
CA ALA A 129 -13.54 -0.93 12.27
C ALA A 129 -14.73 -0.26 12.95
N SER A 130 -15.38 -1.03 13.83
CA SER A 130 -16.49 -0.56 14.64
C SER A 130 -16.28 -1.01 16.09
N ALA A 131 -16.69 -0.17 17.04
CA ALA A 131 -16.63 -0.46 18.49
C ALA A 131 -15.26 -1.00 18.98
N GLY A 132 -14.15 -0.48 18.43
CA GLY A 132 -12.80 -0.84 18.85
C GLY A 132 -12.27 -2.15 18.26
N LYS A 133 -13.00 -2.81 17.35
CA LYS A 133 -12.56 -4.01 16.63
C LYS A 133 -12.49 -3.74 15.14
N ALA A 134 -11.42 -4.22 14.49
CA ALA A 134 -11.29 -4.16 13.04
C ALA A 134 -11.65 -5.51 12.40
N SER A 135 -12.26 -5.44 11.22
CA SER A 135 -12.56 -6.57 10.36
C SER A 135 -11.96 -6.33 8.98
N VAL A 136 -11.53 -7.41 8.34
CA VAL A 136 -10.94 -7.39 7.00
C VAL A 136 -11.86 -8.14 6.06
N PHE A 137 -12.09 -7.55 4.91
CA PHE A 137 -12.91 -8.11 3.84
C PHE A 137 -12.05 -8.26 2.61
N VAL A 138 -12.16 -9.39 1.93
CA VAL A 138 -11.44 -9.65 0.68
C VAL A 138 -12.46 -9.92 -0.41
N SER A 139 -12.50 -9.06 -1.43
CA SER A 139 -13.23 -9.35 -2.66
C SER A 139 -12.29 -9.97 -3.67
N GLN A 140 -12.78 -10.96 -4.43
CA GLN A 140 -12.01 -11.66 -5.45
C GLN A 140 -12.66 -11.45 -6.81
N GLU A 141 -11.85 -11.09 -7.79
CA GLU A 141 -12.29 -10.88 -9.18
C GLU A 141 -11.32 -11.60 -10.13
N ALA A 142 -11.87 -12.28 -11.14
CA ALA A 142 -11.07 -12.86 -12.20
C ALA A 142 -10.53 -11.74 -13.10
N ARG A 143 -9.24 -11.77 -13.41
CA ARG A 143 -8.66 -10.85 -14.40
C ARG A 143 -8.92 -11.43 -15.78
N VAL A 144 -9.84 -10.81 -16.51
CA VAL A 144 -10.01 -11.07 -17.94
C VAL A 144 -8.82 -10.40 -18.65
N LEU A 145 -7.99 -11.23 -19.28
CA LEU A 145 -6.85 -10.80 -20.11
C LEU A 145 -7.32 -10.14 -21.40
#